data_AF-A0A3D4TB75-F1
#
_entry.id   AF-A0A3D4TB75-F1
#
_cell.length_a   1.000
_cell.length_b   1.000
_cell.length_c   1.000
_cell.angle_alpha   90.00
_cell.angle_beta   90.00
_cell.angle_gamma   90.00
#
_symmetry.space_group_name_H-M   'P 1'
#
loop_
_entity.id
_entity.type
_entity.pdbx_description
1 polymer ?
#
loop_
_entity_poly.entity_id
_entity_poly.type
_entity_poly.pdbx_seq_one_letter_code
_entity_poly.pdbx_strand_id
1 'polypeptide(L)' 'WQNRLGYYQSTKDVSNNYFFDRIPKGSYIIEYPMYVTHAGKFSAGLASIQCLYAPEFTSHSKGFTVFVQTAD' A
#
# COMPACT_ATOMS: atom_id res chain seq x y z
N TRP A 1 1.96 14.40 -8.04
CA TRP A 1 1.88 15.22 -6.81
C TRP A 1 0.51 14.99 -6.23
N GLN A 2 0.42 14.42 -5.04
CA GLN A 2 -0.82 14.30 -4.27
C GLN A 2 -0.44 14.77 -2.87
N ASN A 3 -1.15 15.74 -2.31
CA ASN A 3 -0.99 16.21 -0.92
C ASN A 3 0.41 16.73 -0.50
N ARG A 4 1.18 17.43 -1.36
CA ARG A 4 2.52 17.97 -1.00
C ARG A 4 3.58 16.92 -0.65
N LEU A 5 3.28 15.63 -0.85
CA LEU A 5 4.25 14.56 -0.74
C LEU A 5 4.77 14.21 -2.14
N GLY A 6 6.06 14.44 -2.36
CA GLY A 6 6.79 13.83 -3.46
C GLY A 6 7.14 12.40 -3.05
N TYR A 7 6.65 11.42 -3.80
CA TYR A 7 7.01 10.02 -3.59
C TYR A 7 7.48 9.40 -4.89
N TYR A 8 8.46 8.51 -4.77
CA TYR A 8 8.86 7.63 -5.86
C TYR A 8 8.06 6.34 -5.75
N GLN A 9 7.26 6.04 -6.77
CA GLN A 9 6.46 4.83 -6.84
C GLN A 9 7.18 3.79 -7.70
N SER A 10 7.40 2.60 -7.13
CA SER A 10 7.87 1.42 -7.85
C SER A 10 6.79 0.34 -7.77
N THR A 11 6.04 0.22 -8.87
CA THR A 11 5.06 -0.85 -9.05
C THR A 11 5.75 -2.11 -9.54
N LYS A 12 5.63 -3.17 -8.76
CA LYS A 12 6.03 -4.55 -9.10
C LYS A 12 4.76 -5.39 -9.24
N ASP A 13 4.90 -6.55 -9.88
CA ASP A 13 3.78 -7.46 -10.14
C ASP A 13 3.02 -7.88 -8.86
N VAL A 14 3.72 -7.96 -7.72
CA VAL A 14 3.17 -8.43 -6.43
C VAL A 14 3.12 -7.32 -5.38
N SER A 15 3.71 -6.14 -5.63
CA SER A 15 3.73 -5.05 -4.64
C SER A 15 3.86 -3.66 -5.26
N ASN A 16 3.15 -2.70 -4.67
CA ASN A 16 3.35 -1.28 -4.93
C ASN A 16 4.18 -0.67 -3.81
N ASN A 17 5.41 -0.25 -4.13
CA ASN A 17 6.32 0.35 -3.16
C ASN A 17 6.31 1.87 -3.33
N TYR A 18 6.12 2.59 -2.22
CA TYR A 18 6.13 4.05 -2.19
C TYR A 18 7.30 4.52 -1.31
N PHE A 19 8.23 5.25 -1.89
CA PHE A 19 9.38 5.80 -1.19
C PHE A 19 9.19 7.29 -0.98
N PHE A 20 9.33 7.72 0.26
CA PHE A 20 9.18 9.10 0.67
C PHE A 20 10.52 9.63 1.18
N ASP A 21 10.95 10.78 0.68
CA ASP A 21 12.14 11.46 1.19
C ASP A 21 11.89 11.99 2.61
N ARG A 22 10.72 12.62 2.82
CA ARG A 22 10.29 13.14 4.11
C ARG A 22 8.78 13.09 4.26
N ILE A 23 8.32 12.56 5.39
CA ILE A 23 6.91 12.59 5.79
C ILE A 23 6.82 13.48 7.05
N PRO A 24 6.32 14.72 6.97
CA PRO A 24 6.09 15.53 8.17
C PRO A 24 5.02 14.90 9.06
N LYS A 25 4.99 15.26 10.34
CA LYS A 25 3.96 14.77 11.28
C LYS A 25 2.56 15.09 10.74
N GLY A 26 1.70 14.08 10.68
CA GLY A 26 0.32 14.21 10.21
C GLY A 26 -0.30 12.87 9.86
N SER A 27 -1.53 12.90 9.37
CA SER A 27 -2.23 11.74 8.82
C SER A 27 -2.25 11.84 7.30
N TYR A 28 -1.91 10.75 6.63
CA TYR A 28 -1.86 10.67 5.17
C TYR A 28 -2.69 9.50 4.70
N ILE A 29 -3.43 9.71 3.61
CA ILE A 29 -4.21 8.67 2.94
C ILE A 29 -3.58 8.45 1.58
N ILE A 30 -3.19 7.20 1.29
CA ILE A 30 -2.61 6.79 0.01
C ILE A 30 -3.63 5.88 -0.66
N GLU A 31 -4.13 6.30 -1.81
CA GLU A 31 -5.08 5.54 -2.60
C GLU A 31 -4.45 5.17 -3.94
N TYR A 32 -4.70 3.95 -4.40
CA TYR A 32 -4.29 3.50 -5.71
C TYR A 32 -5.43 2.70 -6.35
N PRO A 33 -5.80 2.98 -7.61
CA PRO A 33 -6.78 2.17 -8.31
C PRO A 33 -6.19 0.78 -8.62
N MET A 34 -7.00 -0.25 -8.46
CA MET A 34 -6.68 -1.62 -8.87
C MET A 34 -7.88 -2.23 -9.59
N TYR A 35 -7.61 -3.08 -10.58
CA TYR A 35 -8.64 -3.80 -11.32
C TYR A 35 -8.73 -5.24 -10.83
N VAL A 36 -9.95 -5.73 -10.71
CA VAL A 36 -10.24 -7.12 -10.38
C VAL A 36 -10.26 -7.93 -11.66
N THR A 37 -9.44 -8.98 -11.75
CA THR A 37 -9.31 -9.80 -12.96
C THR A 37 -9.91 -11.20 -12.84
N HIS A 38 -10.00 -11.74 -11.62
CA HIS A 38 -10.47 -13.10 -11.37
C HIS A 38 -11.39 -13.17 -10.15
N ALA A 39 -12.44 -13.99 -10.22
CA ALA A 39 -13.26 -14.35 -9.08
C ALA A 39 -12.54 -15.37 -8.19
N GLY A 40 -12.80 -15.29 -6.88
CA GLY A 40 -12.19 -16.21 -5.91
C GLY A 40 -11.93 -15.57 -4.55
N LYS A 41 -11.25 -16.34 -3.70
CA LYS A 41 -10.81 -15.91 -2.36
C LYS A 41 -9.33 -15.54 -2.42
N PHE A 42 -9.02 -14.28 -2.12
CA PHE A 42 -7.66 -13.75 -2.15
C PHE A 42 -7.23 -13.28 -0.77
N SER A 43 -5.96 -13.53 -0.42
CA SER A 43 -5.34 -12.96 0.77
C SER A 43 -4.68 -11.64 0.40
N ALA A 44 -5.22 -10.54 0.90
CA ALA A 44 -4.56 -9.24 0.81
C ALA A 44 -3.34 -9.23 1.73
N GLY A 45 -2.19 -8.92 1.16
CA GLY A 45 -0.92 -8.84 1.87
C GLY A 45 -0.91 -7.74 2.95
N LEU A 46 0.15 -7.74 3.74
CA LEU A 46 0.41 -6.70 4.74
C LEU A 46 0.85 -5.42 4.04
N ALA A 47 0.28 -4.28 4.42
CA ALA A 47 0.87 -2.99 4.09
C ALA A 47 1.89 -2.64 5.17
N SER A 48 3.16 -2.46 4.81
CA SER A 48 4.22 -2.09 5.74
C SER A 48 4.72 -0.66 5.47
N ILE A 49 5.09 0.03 6.54
CA ILE A 49 5.77 1.31 6.49
C ILE A 49 6.97 1.24 7.42
N GLN A 50 8.14 1.65 6.92
CA GLN A 50 9.38 1.58 7.67
C GLN A 50 10.26 2.78 7.34
N CYS A 51 10.92 3.32 8.36
CA CYS A 51 11.96 4.33 8.16
C CYS A 51 13.30 3.66 7.83
N LEU A 52 13.97 4.14 6.77
CA LEU A 52 15.28 3.64 6.36
C LEU A 52 16.40 4.04 7.34
N TYR A 53 16.30 5.24 7.91
CA TYR A 53 17.35 5.82 8.76
C TYR A 53 17.15 5.54 10.25
N ALA A 54 15.99 4.99 10.63
CA ALA A 54 15.62 4.72 12.00
C ALA A 54 14.71 3.47 12.03
N PRO A 55 15.29 2.26 11.88
CA PRO A 55 14.56 1.01 11.64
C PRO A 55 13.62 0.60 12.79
N GLU A 56 13.82 1.15 13.99
CA GLU A 56 12.91 1.01 15.13
C GLU A 56 11.52 1.61 14.84
N PHE A 57 11.43 2.57 13.91
CA PHE A 57 10.15 3.09 13.42
C PHE A 57 9.67 2.25 12.24
N THR A 58 9.01 1.16 12.58
CA THR A 58 8.30 0.30 11.63
C THR A 58 6.87 0.06 12.09
N SER A 59 5.97 -0.10 11.14
CA SER A 59 4.59 -0.48 11.39
C SER A 59 4.06 -1.29 10.21
N HIS A 60 3.07 -2.14 10.47
CA HIS A 60 2.40 -2.89 9.43
C HIS A 60 0.92 -3.00 9.73
N SER A 61 0.10 -3.10 8.68
CA SER A 61 -1.32 -3.40 8.81
C SER A 61 -1.52 -4.86 9.23
N LYS A 62 -2.76 -5.21 9.54
CA LYS A 62 -3.18 -6.61 9.53
C LYS A 62 -3.44 -7.05 8.09
N GLY A 63 -3.14 -8.31 7.77
CA GLY A 63 -3.61 -8.92 6.54
C GLY A 63 -5.11 -9.19 6.61
N PHE A 64 -5.78 -9.22 5.47
CA PHE A 64 -7.21 -9.50 5.39
C PHE A 64 -7.52 -10.36 4.17
N THR A 65 -8.71 -10.97 4.16
CA THR A 65 -9.17 -11.79 3.04
C THR A 65 -10.23 -11.04 2.25
N VAL A 66 -10.11 -11.06 0.92
CA VAL A 66 -11.07 -10.49 0.00
C VAL A 66 -11.76 -11.62 -0.75
N PHE A 67 -13.08 -11.58 -0.81
CA PHE A 67 -13.88 -12.48 -1.64
C PHE A 67 -14.37 -11.69 -2.85
N VAL A 68 -14.01 -12.15 -4.04
CA VAL A 68 -14.44 -11.57 -5.31
C VAL A 68 -15.49 -12.49 -5.93
N GLN A 69 -16.65 -11.92 -6.24
CA GLN A 69 -17.73 -12.59 -6.96
C GLN A 69 -17.88 -11.96 -8.36
N THR A 70 -18.08 -12.79 -9.37
CA THR A 70 -18.58 -12.33 -10.68
C THR A 70 -20.04 -11.97 -10.54
N ALA A 71 -20.46 -10.86 -11.16
CA ALA A 71 -21.88 -10.54 -11.29
C ALA A 71 -22.49 -11.51 -12.31
N ASP A 72 -23.39 -12.38 -11.84
CA ASP A 72 -24.29 -13.18 -12.70
C ASP A 72 -25.38 -12.30 -13.32
#